data_AF-A0A816FK41-F1
#
_entry.id   AF-A0A816FK41-F1
#
_cell.length_a   1.000
_cell.length_b   1.000
_cell.length_c   1.000
_cell.angle_alpha   90.00
_cell.angle_beta   90.00
_cell.angle_gamma   90.00
#
_symmetry.space_group_name_H-M   'P 1'
#
loop_
_entity.id
_entity.type
_entity.pdbx_description
1 polymer ?
#
loop_
_entity_poly.entity_id
_entity_poly.type
_entity_poly.pdbx_seq_one_letter_code
_entity_poly.pdbx_strand_id
1 'polypeptide(L)'
;MGVHNVPSSYKTMINCLKRTSETARIGQYSFFCPVCNILNPTNEQCQNSECSQHQKFQEPILNTFFEFDIFQQIDQILSREKCLTFPDHKLPSQQSPVTDITNSSYYQKIMAEEKTKFITLTMNVDGIGIENKNETGIWVIMFIINEIKKKYRFKMNNAVFGGVWANKKKPKREH
;
A
#
# COMPACT_ATOMS: atom_id res chain seq x y z
N MET A 1 -19.39 -14.45 5.06
CA MET A 1 -18.55 -14.17 6.25
C MET A 1 -18.47 -12.66 6.40
N GLY A 2 -19.14 -12.09 7.39
CA GLY A 2 -18.97 -10.67 7.72
C GLY A 2 -17.73 -10.47 8.58
N VAL A 3 -16.95 -9.44 8.32
CA VAL A 3 -15.86 -9.04 9.21
C VAL A 3 -16.52 -8.42 10.45
N HIS A 4 -16.37 -9.05 11.61
CA HIS A 4 -16.85 -8.49 12.88
C HIS A 4 -15.85 -7.43 13.38
N ASN A 5 -16.32 -6.39 14.08
CA ASN A 5 -15.52 -5.28 14.61
C ASN A 5 -14.86 -4.35 13.58
N VAL A 6 -15.48 -4.20 12.39
CA VAL A 6 -15.03 -3.16 11.44
C VAL A 6 -15.21 -1.78 12.09
N PRO A 7 -14.18 -0.91 12.05
CA PRO A 7 -14.31 0.44 12.56
C PRO A 7 -15.49 1.17 11.91
N SER A 8 -16.36 1.75 12.73
CA SER A 8 -17.55 2.48 12.27
C SER A 8 -17.24 3.79 11.53
N SER A 9 -15.99 4.24 11.57
CA SER A 9 -15.49 5.41 10.85
C SER A 9 -13.97 5.35 10.67
N TYR A 10 -13.42 6.10 9.71
CA TYR A 10 -11.97 6.26 9.57
C TYR A 10 -11.35 6.89 10.83
N LYS A 11 -12.04 7.82 11.51
CA LYS A 11 -11.59 8.36 12.80
C LYS A 11 -11.44 7.26 13.85
N THR A 12 -12.42 6.35 13.92
CA THR A 12 -12.35 5.18 14.81
C THR A 12 -11.17 4.29 14.45
N MET A 13 -10.97 4.02 13.15
CA MET A 13 -9.83 3.22 12.66
C MET A 13 -8.49 3.85 13.02
N ILE A 14 -8.31 5.15 12.74
CA ILE A 14 -7.10 5.90 13.10
C ILE A 14 -6.89 5.92 14.60
N ASN A 15 -7.94 6.09 15.40
CA ASN A 15 -7.81 6.01 16.85
C ASN A 15 -7.41 4.61 17.32
N CYS A 16 -7.91 3.54 16.69
CA CYS A 16 -7.44 2.17 16.95
C CYS A 16 -5.96 2.03 16.59
N LEU A 17 -5.57 2.49 15.40
CA LEU A 17 -4.19 2.53 14.93
C LEU A 17 -3.29 3.47 15.74
N LYS A 18 -3.83 4.34 16.60
CA LYS A 18 -3.05 5.19 17.54
C LYS A 18 -2.99 4.62 18.95
N ARG A 19 -3.97 3.81 19.35
CA ARG A 19 -4.13 3.31 20.74
C ARG A 19 -3.32 2.06 21.03
N THR A 20 -2.93 1.30 20.02
CA THR A 20 -2.01 0.18 20.19
C THR A 20 -0.59 0.71 20.40
N SER A 21 0.03 0.41 21.54
CA SER A 21 1.44 0.78 21.78
C SER A 21 2.42 0.21 20.75
N GLU A 22 2.01 -0.84 20.03
CA GLU A 22 2.74 -1.38 18.89
C GLU A 22 2.69 -0.49 17.65
N THR A 23 1.58 0.21 17.35
CA THR A 23 1.42 0.93 16.08
C THR A 23 2.27 2.19 15.93
N ALA A 24 2.75 2.77 17.05
CA ALA A 24 3.80 3.80 17.00
C ALA A 24 5.12 3.29 16.37
N ARG A 25 5.29 1.96 16.24
CA ARG A 25 6.43 1.33 15.56
C ARG A 25 6.13 0.87 14.13
N ILE A 26 4.87 0.87 13.69
CA ILE A 26 4.47 0.24 12.41
C ILE A 26 4.23 1.29 11.32
N GLY A 27 4.15 2.57 11.65
CA GLY A 27 3.84 3.60 10.66
C GLY A 27 3.77 5.04 11.19
N GLN A 28 3.59 5.97 10.27
CA GLN A 28 3.50 7.42 10.53
C GLN A 28 2.28 8.04 9.85
N TYR A 29 1.82 9.17 10.40
CA TYR A 29 0.76 9.96 9.80
C TYR A 29 1.35 11.13 9.03
N SER A 30 0.89 11.30 7.79
CA SER A 30 1.18 12.46 6.97
C SER A 30 -0.14 13.14 6.61
N PHE A 31 -0.15 14.46 6.55
CA PHE A 31 -1.25 15.21 5.95
C PHE A 31 -0.93 15.46 4.48
N PHE A 32 -1.94 15.72 3.66
CA PHE A 32 -1.72 16.17 2.28
C PHE A 32 -2.71 17.27 1.91
N CYS A 33 -2.28 18.19 1.06
CA CYS A 33 -3.18 19.22 0.54
C CYS A 33 -4.08 18.63 -0.57
N PRO A 34 -5.41 18.75 -0.50
CA PRO A 34 -6.32 18.21 -1.52
C PRO A 34 -6.29 18.99 -2.85
N VAL A 35 -5.63 20.16 -2.90
CA VAL A 35 -5.56 21.01 -4.11
C VAL A 35 -4.25 20.78 -4.85
N CYS A 36 -3.11 20.82 -4.15
CA CYS A 36 -1.79 20.70 -4.77
C CYS A 36 -1.09 19.37 -4.49
N ASN A 37 -1.72 18.44 -3.77
CA ASN A 37 -1.21 17.10 -3.44
C ASN A 37 0.15 17.06 -2.72
N ILE A 38 0.56 18.17 -2.12
CA ILE A 38 1.80 18.24 -1.33
C ILE A 38 1.58 17.56 0.02
N LEU A 39 2.48 16.64 0.35
CA LEU A 39 2.54 15.95 1.64
C LEU A 39 3.15 16.86 2.71
N ASN A 40 2.59 16.81 3.91
CA ASN A 40 3.05 17.52 5.09
C ASN A 40 3.05 16.57 6.29
N PRO A 41 4.22 16.11 6.76
CA PRO A 41 4.28 15.12 7.83
C PRO A 41 3.81 15.63 9.20
N THR A 42 3.81 16.94 9.42
CA THR A 42 3.68 17.51 10.77
C THR A 42 2.55 18.51 10.94
N ASN A 43 2.08 19.14 9.85
CA ASN A 43 1.10 20.22 9.95
C ASN A 43 -0.18 19.94 9.15
N GLU A 44 -1.31 20.25 9.76
CA GLU A 44 -2.64 20.23 9.14
C GLU A 44 -2.86 21.43 8.18
N GLN A 45 -1.81 21.88 7.48
CA GLN A 45 -1.82 23.07 6.62
C GLN A 45 -0.98 22.83 5.36
N CYS A 46 -1.35 23.47 4.26
CA CYS A 46 -0.52 23.44 3.06
C CYS A 46 0.66 24.41 3.18
N GLN A 47 1.89 23.91 3.01
CA GLN A 47 3.11 24.74 3.03
C GLN A 47 3.35 25.52 1.74
N ASN A 48 2.61 25.22 0.67
CA ASN A 48 2.68 26.00 -0.56
C ASN A 48 1.91 27.32 -0.39
N SER A 49 2.65 28.43 -0.34
CA SER A 49 2.11 29.79 -0.22
C SER A 49 1.26 30.22 -1.42
N GLU A 50 1.43 29.59 -2.58
CA GLU A 50 0.63 29.84 -3.78
C GLU A 50 -0.64 28.99 -3.83
N CYS A 51 -0.85 28.10 -2.86
CA CYS A 51 -2.05 27.26 -2.81
C CYS A 51 -3.24 28.05 -2.26
N SER A 52 -4.39 27.94 -2.93
CA SER A 52 -5.67 28.49 -2.44
C SER A 52 -6.13 27.91 -1.09
N GLN A 53 -5.51 26.81 -0.65
CA GLN A 53 -5.72 26.14 0.64
C GLN A 53 -4.48 26.25 1.55
N HIS A 54 -3.76 27.39 1.52
CA HIS A 54 -2.64 27.66 2.44
C HIS A 54 -3.05 27.67 3.94
N GLN A 55 -4.35 27.77 4.23
CA GLN A 55 -4.91 27.71 5.58
C GLN A 55 -5.05 26.26 6.11
N LYS A 56 -5.45 26.13 7.38
CA LYS A 56 -5.71 24.83 8.02
C LYS A 56 -6.77 24.03 7.29
N PHE A 57 -6.53 22.73 7.08
CA PHE A 57 -7.47 21.85 6.39
C PHE A 57 -8.81 21.81 7.12
N GLN A 58 -9.91 22.05 6.40
CA GLN A 58 -11.26 22.06 6.97
C GLN A 58 -11.70 20.67 7.45
N GLU A 59 -11.30 19.61 6.75
CA GLU A 59 -11.52 18.21 7.12
C GLU A 59 -10.17 17.48 7.24
N PRO A 60 -9.37 17.69 8.30
CA PRO A 60 -8.01 17.14 8.39
C PRO A 60 -7.97 15.62 8.21
N ILE A 61 -9.00 14.94 8.72
CA ILE A 61 -9.15 13.49 8.67
C ILE A 61 -9.23 12.94 7.23
N LEU A 62 -9.88 13.65 6.31
CA LEU A 62 -9.93 13.24 4.89
C LEU A 62 -8.68 13.63 4.11
N ASN A 63 -7.84 14.46 4.72
CA ASN A 63 -6.57 14.96 4.17
C ASN A 63 -5.40 14.32 4.94
N THR A 64 -5.60 13.12 5.48
CA THR A 64 -4.59 12.35 6.20
C THR A 64 -4.32 11.05 5.47
N PHE A 65 -3.05 10.67 5.42
CA PHE A 65 -2.57 9.38 4.97
C PHE A 65 -1.80 8.74 6.12
N PHE A 66 -2.10 7.47 6.42
CA PHE A 66 -1.31 6.67 7.34
C PHE A 66 -0.38 5.78 6.53
N GLU A 67 0.92 5.98 6.68
CA GLU A 67 1.99 5.23 6.00
C GLU A 67 2.46 4.11 6.92
N PHE A 68 2.58 2.88 6.41
CA PHE A 68 3.21 1.80 7.17
C PHE A 68 4.67 1.64 6.75
N ASP A 69 5.51 1.15 7.67
CA ASP A 69 6.89 0.79 7.34
C ASP A 69 6.90 -0.48 6.47
N ILE A 70 6.98 -0.28 5.15
CA ILE A 70 7.01 -1.37 4.18
C ILE A 70 8.32 -2.16 4.25
N PHE A 71 9.44 -1.52 4.60
CA PHE A 71 10.75 -2.16 4.62
C PHE A 71 10.81 -3.17 5.76
N GLN A 72 10.36 -2.77 6.95
CA GLN A 72 10.28 -3.66 8.10
C GLN A 72 9.37 -4.86 7.83
N GLN A 73 8.20 -4.64 7.21
CA GLN A 73 7.28 -5.73 6.86
C GLN A 73 7.91 -6.70 5.86
N ILE A 74 8.56 -6.18 4.81
CA ILE A 74 9.25 -7.00 3.81
C ILE A 74 10.36 -7.82 4.48
N ASP A 75 11.19 -7.21 5.33
CA ASP A 75 12.26 -7.90 6.05
C ASP A 75 11.74 -9.05 6.92
N GLN A 76 10.66 -8.82 7.66
CA GLN A 76 9.99 -9.85 8.47
C GLN A 76 9.42 -10.99 7.62
N ILE A 77 8.79 -10.67 6.49
CA ILE A 77 8.25 -11.67 5.58
C ILE A 77 9.38 -12.51 4.98
N LEU A 78 10.43 -11.88 4.46
CA LEU A 78 11.56 -12.57 3.84
C LEU A 78 12.37 -13.39 4.86
N SER A 79 12.43 -12.95 6.13
CA SER A 79 13.04 -13.72 7.22
C SER A 79 12.29 -15.03 7.52
N ARG A 80 10.97 -15.05 7.32
CA ARG A 80 10.12 -16.24 7.55
C ARG A 80 9.99 -17.12 6.31
N GLU A 81 9.84 -16.53 5.14
CA GLU A 81 9.58 -17.22 3.88
C GLU A 81 10.88 -17.73 3.25
N LYS A 82 11.22 -18.99 3.54
CA LYS A 82 12.47 -19.62 3.04
C LYS A 82 12.43 -20.06 1.58
N CYS A 83 11.29 -19.95 0.92
CA CYS A 83 11.03 -20.53 -0.40
C CYS A 83 10.66 -19.45 -1.41
N LEU A 84 11.64 -18.65 -1.79
CA LEU A 84 11.53 -17.72 -2.91
C LEU A 84 11.79 -18.45 -4.24
N THR A 85 11.01 -18.10 -5.25
CA THR A 85 11.14 -18.62 -6.61
C THR A 85 11.72 -17.53 -7.48
N PHE A 86 12.96 -17.74 -7.93
CA PHE A 86 13.56 -16.97 -9.00
C PHE A 86 13.61 -17.88 -10.23
N PRO A 87 13.09 -17.43 -11.40
CA PRO A 87 13.30 -18.17 -12.63
C PRO A 87 14.79 -18.29 -12.90
N ASP A 88 15.24 -19.44 -13.38
CA ASP A 88 16.58 -19.56 -13.93
C ASP A 88 16.75 -18.55 -15.07
N HIS A 89 17.95 -17.97 -15.24
CA HIS A 89 18.28 -17.03 -16.32
C HIS A 89 18.10 -17.59 -17.75
N LYS A 90 17.59 -18.82 -17.90
CA LYS A 90 17.23 -19.39 -19.18
C LYS A 90 16.00 -18.66 -19.69
N LEU A 91 16.17 -17.93 -20.79
CA LEU A 91 15.08 -17.40 -21.59
C LEU A 91 14.08 -18.55 -21.83
N PRO A 92 12.80 -18.39 -21.49
CA PRO A 92 11.82 -19.42 -21.82
C PRO A 92 11.79 -19.53 -23.34
N SER A 93 11.50 -20.73 -23.83
CA SER A 93 11.10 -20.87 -25.22
C SER A 93 9.91 -19.92 -25.47
N GLN A 94 9.89 -19.24 -26.61
CA GLN A 94 8.82 -18.30 -27.00
C GLN A 94 7.41 -18.94 -26.99
N GLN A 95 7.29 -20.24 -26.75
CA GLN A 95 6.06 -21.03 -26.74
C GLN A 95 5.59 -21.44 -25.33
N SER A 96 6.32 -21.11 -24.27
CA SER A 96 5.91 -21.48 -22.91
C SER A 96 4.74 -20.60 -22.43
N PRO A 97 3.62 -21.18 -21.94
CA PRO A 97 2.51 -20.39 -21.43
C PRO A 97 2.91 -19.59 -20.19
N VAL A 98 2.43 -18.34 -20.10
CA VAL A 98 2.56 -17.53 -18.89
C VAL A 98 1.60 -18.10 -17.84
N THR A 99 2.14 -18.57 -16.72
CA THR A 99 1.40 -19.21 -15.62
C THR A 99 1.54 -18.47 -14.29
N ASP A 100 2.54 -17.58 -14.21
CA ASP A 100 2.84 -16.74 -13.06
C ASP A 100 3.51 -15.43 -13.51
N ILE A 101 3.49 -14.40 -12.67
CA ILE A 101 4.11 -13.11 -13.02
C ILE A 101 5.62 -13.26 -13.25
N THR A 102 6.26 -14.14 -12.48
CA THR A 102 7.71 -14.38 -12.56
C THR A 102 8.11 -15.18 -13.81
N ASN A 103 7.17 -15.84 -14.51
CA ASN A 103 7.47 -16.55 -15.76
C ASN A 103 7.08 -15.75 -17.02
N SER A 104 6.66 -14.49 -16.86
CA SER A 104 6.38 -13.59 -17.98
C SER A 104 7.67 -13.16 -18.68
N SER A 105 7.58 -12.93 -19.99
CA SER A 105 8.70 -12.46 -20.81
C SER A 105 9.25 -11.11 -20.34
N TYR A 106 8.38 -10.23 -19.83
CA TYR A 106 8.78 -8.93 -19.29
C TYR A 106 9.58 -9.06 -18.00
N TYR A 107 9.13 -9.90 -17.06
CA TYR A 107 9.88 -10.16 -15.83
C TYR A 107 11.26 -10.75 -16.13
N GLN A 108 11.35 -11.69 -17.07
CA GLN A 108 12.62 -12.31 -17.44
C GLN A 108 13.57 -11.36 -18.16
N LYS A 109 13.03 -10.44 -18.95
CA LYS A 109 13.83 -9.37 -19.55
C LYS A 109 14.50 -8.54 -18.44
N ILE A 110 13.74 -8.12 -17.42
CA ILE A 110 14.29 -7.39 -16.26
C ILE A 110 15.33 -8.25 -15.53
N MET A 111 15.02 -9.53 -15.27
CA MET A 111 15.97 -10.46 -14.64
C MET A 111 17.30 -10.65 -15.41
N ALA A 112 17.27 -10.49 -16.73
CA ALA A 112 18.47 -10.60 -17.57
C ALA A 112 19.28 -9.29 -17.60
N GLU A 113 18.62 -8.15 -17.43
CA GLU A 113 19.24 -6.82 -17.41
C GLU A 113 19.81 -6.48 -16.02
N GLU A 114 19.15 -6.92 -14.96
CA GLU A 114 19.54 -6.66 -13.58
C GLU A 114 20.66 -7.59 -13.11
N LYS A 115 21.76 -6.99 -12.62
CA LYS A 115 22.93 -7.73 -12.13
C LYS A 115 22.81 -8.16 -10.66
N THR A 116 21.90 -7.52 -9.93
CA THR A 116 21.66 -7.79 -8.50
C THR A 116 20.35 -8.52 -8.31
N LYS A 117 20.27 -9.33 -7.26
CA LYS A 117 18.99 -9.93 -6.85
C LYS A 117 18.01 -8.82 -6.47
N PHE A 118 16.81 -8.91 -7.01
CA PHE A 118 15.70 -8.02 -6.67
C PHE A 118 14.47 -8.84 -6.34
N ILE A 119 13.50 -8.18 -5.71
CA ILE A 119 12.14 -8.68 -5.56
C ILE A 119 11.20 -7.72 -6.27
N THR A 120 10.05 -8.21 -6.71
CA THR A 120 9.03 -7.38 -7.35
C THR A 120 7.77 -7.37 -6.51
N LEU A 121 7.13 -6.20 -6.47
CA LEU A 121 5.92 -5.96 -5.70
C LEU A 121 4.73 -5.76 -6.65
N THR A 122 3.69 -6.55 -6.47
CA THR A 122 2.38 -6.25 -7.07
C THR A 122 1.61 -5.33 -6.14
N MET A 123 1.32 -4.10 -6.59
CA MET A 123 0.54 -3.13 -5.84
C MET A 123 -0.96 -3.27 -6.11
N ASN A 124 -1.74 -3.39 -5.05
CA ASN A 124 -3.19 -3.36 -5.06
C ASN A 124 -3.69 -2.15 -4.28
N VAL A 125 -4.71 -1.48 -4.82
CA VAL A 125 -5.41 -0.38 -4.16
C VAL A 125 -6.88 -0.73 -4.19
N ASP A 126 -7.44 -1.01 -3.01
CA ASP A 126 -8.84 -1.36 -2.87
C ASP A 126 -9.56 -0.44 -1.88
N GLY A 127 -10.86 -0.29 -2.07
CA GLY A 127 -11.71 0.63 -1.32
C GLY A 127 -12.78 -0.11 -0.53
N ILE A 128 -12.91 0.21 0.74
CA ILE A 128 -14.02 -0.23 1.59
C ILE A 128 -14.91 0.98 1.86
N GLY A 129 -16.18 0.92 1.44
CA GLY A 129 -17.17 1.93 1.80
C GLY A 129 -17.48 1.86 3.29
N ILE A 130 -17.42 2.99 3.99
CA ILE A 130 -17.96 3.07 5.35
C ILE A 130 -19.43 3.48 5.23
N GLU A 131 -20.33 2.56 5.58
CA GLU A 131 -21.77 2.82 5.63
C GLU A 131 -22.10 3.79 6.75
N ASN A 132 -21.97 5.10 6.53
CA ASN A 132 -22.61 6.14 7.35
C ASN A 132 -22.60 7.49 6.62
N LYS A 133 -23.73 7.82 5.98
CA LYS A 133 -24.21 9.16 5.53
C LYS A 133 -23.34 10.05 4.61
N ASN A 134 -22.03 9.86 4.51
CA ASN A 134 -21.10 10.83 3.88
C ASN A 134 -20.26 10.25 2.71
N GLU A 135 -20.65 9.14 2.08
CA GLU A 135 -19.97 8.53 0.91
C GLU A 135 -18.44 8.42 1.04
N THR A 136 -17.94 8.23 2.26
CA THR A 136 -16.49 8.20 2.52
C THR A 136 -15.98 6.77 2.46
N GLY A 137 -15.04 6.51 1.55
CA GLY A 137 -14.35 5.24 1.44
C GLY A 137 -13.00 5.26 2.18
N ILE A 138 -12.62 4.11 2.73
CA ILE A 138 -11.26 3.84 3.17
C ILE A 138 -10.54 3.15 2.03
N TRP A 139 -9.38 3.69 1.63
CA TRP A 139 -8.55 3.11 0.61
C TRP A 139 -7.28 2.54 1.23
N VAL A 140 -6.96 1.31 0.88
CA VAL A 140 -5.78 0.59 1.40
C VAL A 140 -4.82 0.31 0.25
N ILE A 141 -3.57 0.71 0.40
CA ILE A 141 -2.47 0.26 -0.46
C ILE A 141 -1.90 -1.01 0.14
N MET A 142 -1.89 -2.08 -0.64
CA MET A 142 -1.28 -3.35 -0.28
C MET A 142 -0.28 -3.76 -1.37
N PHE A 143 0.80 -4.39 -0.95
CA PHE A 143 1.79 -4.99 -1.83
C PHE A 143 1.91 -6.48 -1.56
N ILE A 144 2.31 -7.20 -2.61
CA ILE A 144 2.53 -8.63 -2.58
C ILE A 144 3.89 -8.91 -3.22
N ILE A 145 4.75 -9.66 -2.53
CA ILE A 145 6.06 -10.08 -3.03
C ILE A 145 5.86 -11.22 -4.02
N ASN A 146 6.20 -10.99 -5.28
CA ASN A 146 5.91 -11.94 -6.36
C ASN A 146 6.77 -13.20 -6.31
N GLU A 147 7.98 -13.10 -5.77
CA GLU A 147 8.93 -14.21 -5.68
C GLU A 147 8.53 -15.21 -4.59
N ILE A 148 7.56 -14.90 -3.72
CA ILE A 148 6.94 -15.90 -2.85
C ILE A 148 6.13 -16.88 -3.70
N LYS A 149 6.28 -18.19 -3.43
CA LYS A 149 5.52 -19.25 -4.11
C LYS A 149 4.01 -18.91 -4.13
N LYS A 150 3.39 -19.05 -5.31
CA LYS A 150 1.98 -18.71 -5.60
C LYS A 150 0.98 -19.14 -4.50
N LYS A 151 1.13 -20.35 -3.94
CA LYS A 151 0.26 -20.88 -2.87
C LYS A 151 0.36 -20.15 -1.51
N TYR A 152 1.42 -19.38 -1.29
CA TYR A 152 1.68 -18.65 -0.05
C TYR A 152 1.64 -17.14 -0.23
N ARG A 153 1.82 -16.68 -1.47
CA ARG A 153 1.90 -15.27 -1.85
C ARG A 153 0.76 -14.40 -1.30
N PHE A 154 -0.49 -14.89 -1.37
CA PHE A 154 -1.68 -14.14 -0.98
C PHE A 154 -2.17 -14.43 0.45
N LYS A 155 -1.37 -15.13 1.26
CA LYS A 155 -1.71 -15.29 2.68
C LYS A 155 -1.57 -13.95 3.39
N MET A 156 -2.47 -13.65 4.32
CA MET A 156 -2.49 -12.36 5.03
C MET A 156 -1.15 -12.03 5.72
N ASN A 157 -0.45 -13.04 6.23
CA ASN A 157 0.87 -12.88 6.85
C ASN A 157 2.01 -12.58 5.86
N ASN A 158 1.74 -12.62 4.55
CA ASN A 158 2.63 -12.25 3.44
C ASN A 158 2.17 -10.99 2.69
N ALA A 159 1.06 -10.38 3.12
CA ALA A 159 0.64 -9.09 2.61
C ALA A 159 1.46 -7.99 3.27
N VAL A 160 1.94 -7.04 2.46
CA VAL A 160 2.59 -5.83 2.94
C VAL A 160 1.58 -4.70 2.87
N PHE A 161 1.32 -4.03 3.98
CA PHE A 161 0.48 -2.85 4.00
C PHE A 161 1.35 -1.63 3.71
N GLY A 162 0.97 -0.83 2.72
CA GLY A 162 1.68 0.38 2.33
C GLY A 162 1.12 1.63 2.98
N GLY A 163 -0.20 1.73 3.02
CA GLY A 163 -0.85 2.89 3.60
C GLY A 163 -2.36 2.86 3.52
N VAL A 164 -2.98 3.72 4.31
CA VAL A 164 -4.43 3.85 4.39
C VAL A 164 -4.84 5.32 4.46
N TRP A 165 -5.83 5.70 3.68
CA TRP A 165 -6.44 7.03 3.75
C TRP A 165 -7.95 6.98 3.56
N ALA A 166 -8.64 7.97 4.11
CA ALA A 166 -10.07 8.15 3.86
C ALA A 166 -10.26 9.23 2.81
N ASN A 167 -11.13 8.96 1.85
CA ASN A 167 -11.54 9.96 0.89
C ASN A 167 -12.97 9.69 0.42
N LYS A 168 -13.71 10.77 0.13
CA LYS A 168 -15.03 10.71 -0.50
C LYS A 168 -14.96 10.18 -1.93
N LYS A 169 -13.81 10.31 -2.60
CA LYS A 169 -13.61 9.83 -3.98
C LYS A 169 -12.54 8.75 -4.04
N LYS A 170 -12.74 7.81 -4.97
CA LYS A 170 -11.69 6.85 -5.36
C LYS A 170 -10.47 7.60 -5.89
N PRO A 171 -9.24 7.22 -5.49
CA PRO A 171 -8.04 7.72 -6.14
C PRO A 171 -8.13 7.47 -7.64
N LYS A 172 -7.95 8.54 -8.42
CA LYS A 172 -7.69 8.40 -9.84
C LYS A 172 -6.24 7.98 -9.99
N ARG A 173 -5.99 6.94 -10.79
CA ARG A 173 -4.64 6.72 -11.34
C ARG A 173 -4.52 7.71 -12.49
N GLU A 174 -3.87 8.83 -12.27
CA GLU A 174 -3.52 9.72 -13.37
C GLU A 174 -2.39 9.04 -14.17
N HIS A 175 -2.55 9.04 -15.50
CA HIS A 175 -1.60 8.50 -16.47
C HIS A 175 -0.71 9.62 -16.99
#